data_AF-A0A4Q7UEJ2-F1
#
_entry.id   AF-A0A4Q7UEJ2-F1
#
_cell.length_a   1.000
_cell.length_b   1.000
_cell.length_c   1.000
_cell.angle_alpha   90.00
_cell.angle_beta   90.00
_cell.angle_gamma   90.00
#
_symmetry.space_group_name_H-M   'P 1'
#
loop_
_entity.id
_entity.type
_entity.pdbx_description
1 polymer ?
#
loop_
_entity_poly.entity_id
_entity_poly.type
_entity_poly.pdbx_seq_one_letter_code
_entity_poly.pdbx_strand_id
1 'polypeptide(L)'
;MLSQPAPRSAVVTYGDAMDPSAVWRDRQHRWRIEAYRAPDLRFAIYATNGPTESVPLWLFGMSALARWLMTHAISLDDLEVD
;
A
#
# COMPACT_ATOMS: atom_id res chain seq x y z
N MET A 1 1.83 10.90 48.89
CA MET A 1 2.24 10.01 47.78
C MET A 1 1.23 10.20 46.66
N LEU A 2 1.61 10.86 45.56
CA LEU A 2 0.75 10.98 44.37
C LEU A 2 0.91 9.70 43.54
N SER A 3 -0.16 8.92 43.45
CA SER A 3 -0.25 7.80 42.50
C SER A 3 -0.32 8.36 41.08
N GLN A 4 0.69 8.06 40.26
CA GLN A 4 0.66 8.35 38.83
C GLN A 4 -0.51 7.56 38.20
N PRO A 5 -1.36 8.17 37.35
CA PRO A 5 -2.31 7.40 36.57
C PRO A 5 -1.53 6.55 35.56
N ALA A 6 -1.87 5.26 35.49
CA ALA A 6 -1.31 4.30 34.54
C ALA A 6 -1.34 4.85 33.10
N PRO A 7 -0.34 4.53 32.26
CA PRO A 7 -0.37 4.95 30.87
C PRO A 7 -1.64 4.39 30.24
N ARG A 8 -2.51 5.29 29.77
CA ARG A 8 -3.64 4.93 28.92
C ARG A 8 -3.08 4.09 27.79
N SER A 9 -3.48 2.83 27.72
CA SER A 9 -3.21 1.96 26.57
C SER A 9 -3.51 2.77 25.32
N ALA A 10 -2.45 3.15 24.60
CA ALA A 10 -2.61 3.75 23.28
C ALA A 10 -3.32 2.69 22.46
N VAL A 11 -4.61 2.88 22.24
CA VAL A 11 -5.31 2.21 21.15
C VAL A 11 -4.58 2.71 19.92
N VAL A 12 -3.67 1.88 19.41
CA VAL A 12 -3.09 2.09 18.09
C VAL A 12 -4.26 1.95 17.14
N THR A 13 -4.83 3.08 16.74
CA THR A 13 -5.76 3.12 15.62
C THR A 13 -4.92 2.67 14.43
N TYR A 14 -5.05 1.40 14.03
CA TYR A 14 -4.36 0.87 12.84
C TYR A 14 -4.72 1.64 11.56
N GLY A 15 -5.71 2.54 11.62
CA GLY A 15 -6.05 3.50 10.56
C GLY A 15 -4.88 4.42 10.18
N ASP A 16 -4.09 4.93 11.14
CA ASP A 16 -2.92 5.78 10.83
C ASP A 16 -1.66 4.95 10.47
N ALA A 17 -1.63 3.66 10.84
CA ALA A 17 -0.49 2.77 10.59
C ALA A 17 -0.57 2.05 9.23
N MET A 18 -1.73 2.10 8.58
CA MET A 18 -2.02 1.49 7.29
C MET A 18 -2.41 2.56 6.26
N ASP A 19 -1.84 3.76 6.35
CA ASP A 19 -1.94 4.72 5.26
C ASP A 19 -0.90 4.37 4.19
N PRO A 20 -1.30 4.23 2.92
CA PRO A 20 -0.35 4.03 1.84
C PRO A 20 0.58 5.24 1.75
N SER A 21 1.87 4.98 1.67
CA SER A 21 2.91 5.99 1.45
C SER A 21 2.84 6.59 0.05
N ALA A 22 2.25 5.88 -0.90
CA ALA A 22 1.90 6.38 -2.22
C ALA A 22 0.71 5.60 -2.77
N VAL A 23 -0.16 6.29 -3.49
CA VAL A 23 -1.29 5.69 -4.21
C VAL A 23 -1.21 6.14 -5.65
N TRP A 24 -1.36 5.17 -6.55
CA TRP A 24 -1.51 5.42 -7.97
C TRP A 24 -2.77 4.78 -8.50
N ARG A 25 -3.21 5.30 -9.63
CA ARG A 25 -4.31 4.75 -10.40
C ARG A 25 -3.87 4.62 -11.85
N ASP A 26 -4.25 3.52 -12.50
CA ASP A 26 -4.06 3.46 -13.94
C ASP A 26 -4.99 4.46 -14.64
N ARG A 27 -4.58 4.96 -15.81
CA ARG A 27 -5.36 5.91 -16.62
C ARG A 27 -6.76 5.42 -17.02
N GLN A 28 -7.00 4.11 -16.97
CA GLN A 28 -8.32 3.51 -17.22
C GLN A 28 -9.17 3.38 -15.94
N HIS A 29 -8.64 3.81 -14.80
CA HIS A 29 -9.23 3.76 -13.46
C HIS A 29 -9.69 2.38 -12.99
N ARG A 30 -9.13 1.32 -13.58
CA ARG A 30 -9.42 -0.09 -13.26
C ARG A 30 -8.62 -0.56 -12.06
N TRP A 31 -7.36 -0.16 -11.96
CA TRP A 31 -6.42 -0.59 -10.94
C TRP A 31 -6.04 0.58 -10.04
N ARG A 32 -6.21 0.38 -8.74
CA ARG A 32 -5.66 1.24 -7.70
C ARG A 32 -4.48 0.52 -7.06
N ILE A 33 -3.31 1.13 -7.15
CA ILE A 33 -2.04 0.59 -6.69
C ILE A 33 -1.62 1.35 -5.44
N GLU A 34 -1.43 0.64 -4.35
CA GLU A 34 -1.10 1.21 -3.05
C GLU A 34 0.26 0.70 -2.59
N ALA A 35 1.18 1.61 -2.27
CA ALA A 35 2.44 1.28 -1.65
C ALA A 35 2.40 1.59 -0.14
N TYR A 36 2.67 0.60 0.71
CA TYR A 36 2.79 0.81 2.16
C TYR A 36 4.24 0.63 2.59
N ARG A 37 4.74 1.54 3.43
CA ARG A 37 6.09 1.45 3.97
C ARG A 37 6.09 0.57 5.21
N ALA A 38 6.80 -0.55 5.15
CA ALA A 38 7.03 -1.39 6.32
C ALA A 38 8.16 -0.80 7.20
N PRO A 39 8.16 -1.08 8.51
CA PRO A 39 9.18 -0.58 9.44
C PRO A 39 10.61 -1.02 9.10
N ASP A 40 10.76 -2.11 8.35
CA ASP A 40 12.04 -2.71 7.94
C ASP A 40 12.54 -2.22 6.57
N LEU A 41 12.09 -1.03 6.14
CA LEU A 41 12.40 -0.39 4.85
C LEU A 41 11.87 -1.14 3.62
N ARG A 42 11.05 -2.18 3.79
CA ARG A 42 10.38 -2.84 2.67
C ARG A 42 9.16 -2.05 2.23
N PHE A 43 8.79 -2.21 0.97
CA PHE A 43 7.55 -1.68 0.43
C PHE A 43 6.60 -2.82 0.16
N ALA A 44 5.45 -2.71 0.80
CA ALA A 44 4.25 -3.38 0.42
C ALA A 44 3.71 -2.78 -0.87
N ILE A 45 3.33 -3.57 -1.86
CA ILE A 45 2.54 -3.04 -2.96
C ILE A 45 1.33 -3.93 -3.17
N TYR A 46 0.16 -3.30 -3.22
CA TYR A 46 -1.11 -3.95 -3.52
C TYR A 46 -1.69 -3.31 -4.77
N ALA A 47 -2.16 -4.13 -5.70
CA ALA A 47 -2.98 -3.65 -6.79
C ALA A 47 -4.39 -4.19 -6.63
N THR A 48 -5.37 -3.29 -6.67
CA THR A 48 -6.79 -3.58 -6.44
C THR A 48 -7.63 -3.20 -7.65
N ASN A 49 -8.49 -4.11 -8.12
CA ASN A 49 -9.47 -3.85 -9.17
C ASN A 49 -10.88 -4.03 -8.61
N GLY A 50 -11.39 -2.97 -7.99
CA GLY A 50 -12.64 -3.03 -7.22
C GLY A 50 -12.53 -3.91 -5.97
N PRO A 51 -13.64 -4.48 -5.46
CA PRO A 51 -13.68 -5.19 -4.18
C PRO A 51 -13.09 -6.61 -4.20
N THR A 52 -12.66 -7.12 -5.36
CA THR A 52 -12.60 -8.58 -5.58
C THR A 52 -11.20 -9.13 -5.80
N GLU A 53 -10.22 -8.30 -6.18
CA GLU A 53 -8.89 -8.80 -6.54
C GLU A 53 -7.80 -7.92 -5.95
N SER A 54 -7.02 -8.45 -5.02
CA SER A 54 -5.85 -7.82 -4.42
C SER A 54 -4.62 -8.69 -4.68
N VAL A 55 -3.64 -8.17 -5.41
CA VAL A 55 -2.39 -8.90 -5.66
C VAL A 55 -1.30 -8.36 -4.74
N PRO A 56 -0.81 -9.13 -3.75
CA PRO A 56 0.32 -8.73 -2.93
C PRO A 56 1.62 -8.88 -3.74
N LEU A 57 2.18 -7.78 -4.19
CA LEU A 57 3.43 -7.75 -4.97
C LEU A 57 4.69 -7.81 -4.08
N TRP A 58 4.49 -7.92 -2.76
CA TRP A 58 5.49 -7.92 -1.70
C TRP A 58 6.63 -8.94 -1.86
N LEU A 59 6.38 -10.07 -2.52
CA LEU A 59 7.32 -11.21 -2.49
C LEU A 59 8.56 -11.04 -3.37
N PHE A 60 8.58 -10.09 -4.31
CA PHE A 60 9.71 -9.96 -5.26
C PHE A 60 10.20 -8.53 -5.51
N GLY A 61 9.76 -7.55 -4.71
CA GLY A 61 10.20 -6.15 -4.83
C GLY A 61 9.82 -5.49 -6.17
N MET A 62 10.62 -4.51 -6.61
CA MET A 62 10.38 -3.75 -7.85
C MET A 62 10.25 -4.63 -9.10
N SER A 63 10.89 -5.80 -9.14
CA SER A 63 10.77 -6.75 -10.25
C SER A 63 9.38 -7.41 -10.33
N ALA A 64 8.73 -7.68 -9.18
CA ALA A 64 7.34 -8.15 -9.16
C ALA A 64 6.40 -7.07 -9.69
N LEU A 65 6.60 -5.82 -9.25
CA LEU A 65 5.81 -4.69 -9.74
C LEU A 65 5.95 -4.53 -11.26
N ALA A 66 7.19 -4.48 -11.76
CA ALA A 66 7.45 -4.34 -13.19
C ALA A 66 6.82 -5.48 -13.99
N ARG A 67 6.95 -6.73 -13.51
CA ARG A 67 6.33 -7.89 -14.17
C ARG A 67 4.82 -7.82 -14.14
N TRP A 68 4.22 -7.41 -13.04
CA TRP A 68 2.77 -7.27 -12.90
C TRP A 68 2.21 -6.19 -13.84
N LEU A 69 2.87 -5.03 -13.90
CA LEU A 69 2.56 -3.96 -14.86
C LEU A 69 2.61 -4.47 -16.31
N MET A 70 3.65 -5.23 -16.66
CA MET A 70 3.77 -5.86 -17.99
C MET A 70 2.63 -6.85 -18.27
N THR A 71 2.24 -7.69 -17.30
CA THR A 71 1.14 -8.65 -17.45
C THR A 71 -0.21 -7.98 -17.70
N HIS A 72 -0.43 -6.78 -17.17
CA HIS A 72 -1.67 -6.03 -17.38
C HIS A 72 -1.56 -4.92 -18.43
N ALA A 73 -0.43 -4.86 -19.16
CA ALA A 73 -0.16 -3.84 -20.18
C ALA A 73 -0.36 -2.40 -19.66
N ILE A 74 0.07 -2.15 -18.42
CA ILE A 74 0.05 -0.82 -17.79
C ILE A 74 1.45 -0.23 -17.92
N SER A 75 1.58 0.90 -18.62
CA SER A 75 2.84 1.65 -18.63
C SER A 75 3.00 2.42 -17.31
N LEU A 76 4.25 2.66 -16.89
CA LEU A 76 4.53 3.59 -15.78
C LEU A 76 4.02 5.00 -16.08
N ASP A 77 4.05 5.43 -17.34
CA ASP A 77 3.54 6.74 -17.77
C ASP A 77 2.02 6.84 -17.74
N ASP A 78 1.31 5.69 -17.66
CA ASP A 78 -0.14 5.63 -17.51
C ASP A 78 -0.56 5.56 -16.03
N LEU A 79 0.39 5.65 -15.09
CA LEU A 79 0.10 5.74 -13.66
C LEU A 79 -0.06 7.19 -13.24
N GLU A 80 -1.26 7.51 -12.77
CA GLU A 80 -1.63 8.81 -12.23
C GLU A 80 -1.61 8.75 -10.71
N VAL A 81 -1.31 9.86 -10.03
CA VAL A 81 -1.47 9.95 -8.58
C VAL A 81 -2.96 10.05 -8.27
N ASP A 82 -3.46 9.18 -7.37
CA ASP A 82 -4.87 9.18 -6.91
C ASP A 82 -5.13 10.27 -5.85
#